data_AF-A7B869-F1
#
_entry.id   AF-A7B869-F1
#
_cell.length_a   1.000
_cell.length_b   1.000
_cell.length_c   1.000
_cell.angle_alpha   90.00
_cell.angle_beta   90.00
_cell.angle_gamma   90.00
#
_symmetry.space_group_name_H-M   'P 1'
#
loop_
_entity.id
_entity.type
_entity.pdbx_description
1 polymer ?
#
loop_
_entity_poly.entity_id
_entity_poly.type
_entity_poly.pdbx_seq_one_letter_code
_entity_poly.pdbx_strand_id
1 'polypeptide(L)'
;MKKYNLSKIMKRAWELVKKTSFGISEALKKAWKEAKMGGTKMTGTEKQISFANDLIKKMNEQFDALIAECKAKYPESVSMWESRKEEYNRILSESDAGLVIDLLKWNNETAYMKYYQRLMFDLKHERNTMCKRILSEVYGK
;
A
#
# COMPACT_ATOMS: atom_id res chain seq x y z
N MET A 1 -16.39 6.52 -15.30
CA MET A 1 -14.99 6.11 -15.61
C MET A 1 -14.04 7.24 -15.26
N LYS A 2 -12.91 6.96 -14.59
CA LYS A 2 -11.86 7.98 -14.34
C LYS A 2 -11.28 8.45 -15.69
N LYS A 3 -11.20 9.76 -15.91
CA LYS A 3 -10.55 10.34 -17.10
C LYS A 3 -9.04 10.46 -16.82
N TYR A 4 -8.23 9.75 -17.60
CA TYR A 4 -6.78 9.79 -17.50
C TYR A 4 -6.17 10.81 -18.46
N ASN A 5 -5.12 11.50 -18.03
CA ASN A 5 -4.36 12.39 -18.90
C ASN A 5 -3.38 11.58 -19.76
N LEU A 6 -3.82 11.22 -20.97
CA LEU A 6 -3.06 10.40 -21.92
C LEU A 6 -1.71 11.03 -22.29
N SER A 7 -1.64 12.35 -22.43
CA SER A 7 -0.38 13.07 -22.72
C SER A 7 0.64 12.89 -21.59
N LYS A 8 0.19 12.94 -20.33
CA LYS A 8 1.05 12.72 -19.16
C LYS A 8 1.56 11.28 -19.08
N ILE A 9 0.71 10.29 -19.39
CA ILE A 9 1.09 8.87 -19.42
C ILE A 9 2.15 8.61 -20.51
N MET A 10 1.96 9.19 -21.69
CA MET A 10 2.90 9.07 -22.80
C MET A 10 4.25 9.69 -22.49
N LYS A 11 4.28 10.90 -21.91
CA LYS A 11 5.53 11.53 -21.46
C LYS A 11 6.27 10.65 -20.47
N ARG A 12 5.55 10.05 -19.51
CA ARG A 12 6.13 9.17 -18.50
C ARG A 12 6.69 7.87 -19.10
N ALA A 13 5.96 7.24 -20.02
CA ALA A 13 6.46 6.08 -20.75
C ALA A 13 7.76 6.43 -21.51
N TRP A 14 7.81 7.60 -22.13
CA TRP A 14 9.00 8.06 -22.86
C TRP A 14 10.21 8.30 -21.95
N GLU A 15 10.01 8.84 -20.75
CA GLU A 15 11.07 8.95 -19.75
C GLU A 15 11.63 7.59 -19.34
N LEU A 16 10.76 6.59 -19.14
CA LEU A 16 11.15 5.23 -18.77
C LEU A 16 11.99 4.59 -19.88
N VAL A 17 11.58 4.72 -21.14
CA VAL A 17 12.37 4.24 -22.30
C VAL A 17 13.78 4.84 -22.28
N LYS A 18 13.89 6.16 -22.05
CA LYS A 18 15.19 6.85 -22.04
C LYS A 18 16.10 6.47 -20.87
N LYS A 19 15.53 6.22 -19.69
CA LYS A 19 16.30 6.01 -18.45
C LYS A 19 16.66 4.55 -18.17
N THR A 20 15.83 3.62 -18.63
CA THR A 20 15.92 2.20 -18.22
C THR A 20 16.07 1.24 -19.39
N SER A 21 16.22 1.76 -20.61
CA SER A 21 16.32 0.99 -21.87
C SER A 21 15.16 0.01 -22.08
N PHE A 22 14.01 0.23 -21.44
CA PHE A 22 12.83 -0.60 -21.65
C PHE A 22 12.26 -0.40 -23.07
N GLY A 23 11.70 -1.46 -23.64
CA GLY A 23 10.86 -1.36 -24.82
C GLY A 23 9.61 -0.52 -24.54
N ILE A 24 9.15 0.24 -25.54
CA ILE A 24 8.04 1.19 -25.40
C ILE A 24 6.75 0.55 -24.83
N SER A 25 6.48 -0.71 -25.16
CA SER A 25 5.31 -1.46 -24.66
C SER A 25 5.36 -1.67 -23.15
N GLU A 26 6.50 -2.12 -22.61
CA GLU A 26 6.70 -2.31 -21.17
C GLU A 26 6.68 -0.97 -20.41
N ALA A 27 7.31 0.05 -20.98
CA ALA A 27 7.25 1.40 -20.44
C ALA A 27 5.83 1.96 -20.40
N LEU A 28 5.01 1.69 -21.42
CA LEU A 28 3.60 2.12 -21.47
C LEU A 28 2.75 1.40 -20.42
N LYS A 29 2.90 0.07 -20.28
CA LYS A 29 2.22 -0.71 -19.24
C LYS A 29 2.55 -0.17 -17.85
N LYS A 30 3.83 0.14 -17.61
CA LYS A 30 4.31 0.69 -16.33
C LYS A 30 3.78 2.11 -16.10
N ALA A 31 3.80 2.98 -17.09
CA ALA A 31 3.23 4.34 -16.99
C ALA A 31 1.70 4.32 -16.79
N TRP A 32 0.99 3.39 -17.43
CA TRP A 32 -0.44 3.17 -17.19
C TRP A 32 -0.71 2.66 -15.78
N LYS A 33 0.09 1.72 -15.28
CA LYS A 33 0.03 1.26 -13.89
C LYS A 33 0.29 2.43 -12.94
N GLU A 34 1.33 3.21 -13.18
CA GLU A 34 1.67 4.42 -12.44
C GLU A 34 0.63 5.52 -12.54
N ALA A 35 -0.19 5.62 -13.59
CA ALA A 35 -1.25 6.62 -13.70
C ALA A 35 -2.59 6.15 -13.13
N LYS A 36 -2.85 4.84 -13.21
CA LYS A 36 -3.95 4.19 -12.48
C LYS A 36 -3.72 4.27 -10.97
N MET A 37 -2.47 4.06 -10.53
CA MET A 37 -1.99 4.30 -9.18
C MET A 37 -1.67 5.79 -8.94
N GLY A 38 -1.46 6.60 -9.98
CA GLY A 38 -1.00 8.00 -9.83
C GLY A 38 -2.10 8.97 -9.42
N GLY A 39 -3.36 8.50 -9.35
CA GLY A 39 -4.44 9.17 -8.64
C GLY A 39 -4.43 8.91 -7.12
N THR A 40 -3.50 8.09 -6.63
CA THR A 40 -3.35 7.67 -5.24
C THR A 40 -2.10 8.32 -4.64
N LYS A 41 -2.08 9.66 -4.65
CA LYS A 41 -1.07 10.39 -3.90
C LYS A 41 -1.67 10.74 -2.56
N MET A 42 -1.11 10.14 -1.50
CA MET A 42 -1.45 10.45 -0.12
C MET A 42 -1.51 11.97 0.07
N THR A 43 -2.61 12.46 0.62
CA THR A 43 -2.80 13.89 0.89
C THR A 43 -2.23 14.25 2.26
N GLY A 44 -1.97 15.54 2.51
CA GLY A 44 -1.44 16.03 3.78
C GLY A 44 -0.17 16.87 3.59
N THR A 45 0.42 17.32 4.70
CA THR A 45 1.68 18.06 4.67
C THR A 45 2.86 17.15 4.29
N GLU A 46 3.92 17.70 3.73
CA GLU A 46 5.12 16.93 3.37
C GLU A 46 5.70 16.14 4.56
N LYS A 47 5.69 16.75 5.75
CA LYS A 47 6.13 16.09 6.99
C LYS A 47 5.23 14.91 7.36
N GLN A 48 3.91 15.07 7.28
CA GLN A 48 2.98 13.97 7.54
C GLN A 48 3.15 12.86 6.50
N ILE A 49 3.26 13.20 5.22
CA ILE A 49 3.46 12.21 4.14
C ILE A 49 4.76 11.44 4.37
N SER A 50 5.86 12.12 4.72
CA SER A 50 7.12 11.45 5.05
C SER A 50 6.95 10.47 6.20
N PHE A 51 6.37 10.92 7.31
CA PHE A 51 6.20 10.08 8.50
C PHE A 51 5.24 8.92 8.27
N ALA A 52 4.15 9.14 7.54
CA ALA A 52 3.21 8.10 7.13
C ALA A 52 3.91 7.03 6.27
N ASN A 53 4.79 7.42 5.35
CA ASN A 53 5.56 6.48 4.54
C ASN A 53 6.55 5.65 5.39
N ASP A 54 7.18 6.24 6.40
CA ASP A 54 8.04 5.49 7.34
C ASP A 54 7.23 4.44 8.11
N LEU A 55 6.01 4.78 8.55
CA LEU A 55 5.10 3.83 9.20
C LEU A 55 4.63 2.73 8.25
N ILE A 56 4.30 3.06 7.00
CA ILE A 56 3.95 2.09 5.95
C ILE A 56 5.12 1.15 5.67
N LYS A 57 6.34 1.67 5.61
CA LYS A 57 7.55 0.86 5.43
C LYS A 57 7.69 -0.16 6.55
N LYS A 58 7.55 0.27 7.82
CA LYS A 58 7.56 -0.63 8.97
C LYS A 58 6.46 -1.70 8.87
N MET A 59 5.23 -1.30 8.53
CA MET A 59 4.12 -2.24 8.33
C MET A 59 4.47 -3.29 7.27
N ASN A 60 5.02 -2.86 6.13
CA ASN A 60 5.41 -3.74 5.04
C ASN A 60 6.50 -4.74 5.45
N GLU A 61 7.51 -4.30 6.20
CA GLU A 61 8.54 -5.19 6.74
C GLU A 61 7.94 -6.30 7.62
N GLN A 62 6.97 -5.96 8.47
CA GLN A 62 6.27 -6.94 9.31
C GLN A 62 5.40 -7.90 8.48
N PHE A 63 4.71 -7.40 7.46
CA PHE A 63 3.92 -8.25 6.55
C PHE A 63 4.82 -9.16 5.70
N ASP A 64 5.99 -8.67 5.26
CA ASP A 64 6.96 -9.48 4.52
C ASP A 64 7.53 -10.61 5.36
N ALA A 65 7.83 -10.35 6.63
CA ALA A 65 8.24 -11.39 7.57
C ALA A 65 7.16 -12.46 7.77
N LEU A 66 5.89 -12.04 7.90
CA LEU A 66 4.75 -12.95 7.99
C LEU A 66 4.60 -13.80 6.72
N ILE A 67 4.67 -13.17 5.54
CA ILE A 67 4.59 -13.85 4.25
C ILE A 67 5.73 -14.85 4.08
N ALA A 68 6.95 -14.50 4.48
CA ALA A 68 8.11 -15.37 4.40
C ALA A 68 7.94 -16.64 5.26
N GLU A 69 7.45 -16.50 6.49
CA GLU A 69 7.13 -17.67 7.33
C GLU A 69 5.97 -18.48 6.74
N CYS A 70 4.91 -17.82 6.25
CA CYS A 70 3.80 -18.47 5.59
C CYS A 70 4.25 -19.27 4.38
N LYS A 71 5.20 -18.76 3.59
CA LYS A 71 5.75 -19.47 2.44
C LYS A 71 6.48 -20.75 2.84
N ALA A 72 7.12 -20.78 4.00
CA ALA A 72 7.81 -21.95 4.51
C ALA A 72 6.85 -23.03 5.06
N LYS A 73 5.72 -22.62 5.65
CA LYS A 73 4.80 -23.53 6.37
C LYS A 73 3.50 -23.85 5.61
N TYR A 74 2.97 -22.88 4.89
CA TYR A 74 1.63 -22.86 4.26
C TYR A 74 1.68 -22.12 2.91
N PRO A 75 2.40 -22.65 1.90
CA PRO A 75 2.62 -21.97 0.63
C PRO A 75 1.32 -21.63 -0.11
N GLU A 76 0.27 -22.42 0.06
CA GLU A 76 -1.08 -22.18 -0.50
C GLU A 76 -1.73 -20.90 0.02
N SER A 77 -1.32 -20.43 1.20
CA SER A 77 -1.86 -19.23 1.85
C SER A 77 -1.10 -17.95 1.50
N VAL A 78 0.04 -18.03 0.81
CA VAL A 78 0.91 -16.88 0.49
C VAL A 78 0.18 -15.84 -0.36
N SER A 79 -0.52 -16.29 -1.40
CA SER A 79 -1.24 -15.42 -2.34
C SER A 79 -2.28 -14.54 -1.64
N MET A 80 -2.97 -15.08 -0.64
CA MET A 80 -3.91 -14.34 0.20
C MET A 80 -3.21 -13.23 0.98
N TRP A 81 -2.04 -13.52 1.57
CA TRP A 81 -1.30 -12.52 2.35
C TRP A 81 -0.69 -11.42 1.49
N GLU A 82 -0.15 -11.78 0.33
CA GLU A 82 0.34 -10.82 -0.66
C GLU A 82 -0.79 -9.89 -1.13
N SER A 83 -1.96 -10.46 -1.47
CA SER A 83 -3.14 -9.70 -1.88
C SER A 83 -3.58 -8.70 -0.80
N ARG A 84 -3.66 -9.14 0.46
CA ARG A 84 -3.98 -8.25 1.59
C ARG A 84 -2.95 -7.12 1.70
N LYS A 85 -1.66 -7.43 1.67
CA LYS A 85 -0.60 -6.42 1.75
C LYS A 85 -0.74 -5.38 0.62
N GLU A 86 -1.04 -5.81 -0.59
CA GLU A 86 -1.27 -4.91 -1.73
C GLU A 86 -2.48 -4.00 -1.50
N GLU A 87 -3.59 -4.53 -1.00
CA GLU A 87 -4.79 -3.75 -0.71
C GLU A 87 -4.58 -2.73 0.41
N TYR A 88 -3.89 -3.11 1.49
CA TYR A 88 -3.46 -2.16 2.52
C TYR A 88 -2.64 -1.03 1.90
N ASN A 89 -1.58 -1.35 1.14
CA ASN A 89 -0.73 -0.34 0.52
C ASN A 89 -1.52 0.59 -0.41
N ARG A 90 -2.46 0.06 -1.20
CA ARG A 90 -3.36 0.87 -2.02
C ARG A 90 -4.18 1.82 -1.16
N ILE A 91 -4.90 1.33 -0.16
CA ILE A 91 -5.75 2.15 0.72
C ILE A 91 -4.91 3.25 1.39
N LEU A 92 -3.75 2.90 1.95
CA LEU A 92 -2.89 3.86 2.64
C LEU A 92 -2.35 4.93 1.67
N SER A 93 -1.93 4.54 0.46
CA SER A 93 -1.47 5.48 -0.56
C SER A 93 -2.57 6.41 -1.09
N GLU A 94 -3.83 5.98 -1.01
CA GLU A 94 -5.02 6.75 -1.43
C GLU A 94 -5.57 7.68 -0.35
N SER A 95 -5.03 7.62 0.87
CA SER A 95 -5.64 8.25 2.04
C SER A 95 -4.92 9.52 2.49
N ASP A 96 -5.53 10.24 3.42
CA ASP A 96 -4.84 11.34 4.10
C ASP A 96 -3.75 10.82 5.02
N ALA A 97 -2.57 11.45 4.99
CA ALA A 97 -1.41 11.07 5.78
C ALA A 97 -1.69 11.11 7.29
N GLY A 98 -2.52 12.05 7.76
CA GLY A 98 -2.93 12.11 9.17
C GLY A 98 -3.69 10.85 9.59
N LEU A 99 -4.60 10.36 8.74
CA LEU A 99 -5.35 9.13 9.00
C LEU A 99 -4.44 7.90 8.99
N VAL A 100 -3.48 7.83 8.07
CA VAL A 100 -2.47 6.75 8.03
C VAL A 100 -1.62 6.76 9.30
N ILE A 101 -1.17 7.95 9.73
CA ILE A 101 -0.41 8.12 10.96
C ILE A 101 -1.22 7.65 12.16
N ASP A 102 -2.47 8.07 12.28
CA ASP A 102 -3.32 7.68 13.41
C ASP A 102 -3.60 6.17 13.46
N LEU A 103 -3.68 5.50 12.30
CA LEU A 103 -3.81 4.05 12.21
C LEU A 103 -2.55 3.31 12.71
N LEU A 104 -1.35 3.79 12.34
CA LEU A 104 -0.12 3.00 12.49
C LEU A 104 0.80 3.45 13.65
N LYS A 105 0.73 4.71 14.09
CA LYS A 105 1.73 5.31 15.00
C LYS A 105 1.85 4.63 16.36
N TRP A 106 0.78 3.99 16.84
CA TRP A 106 0.76 3.35 18.15
C TRP A 106 1.24 1.89 18.12
N ASN A 107 1.47 1.33 16.94
CA ASN A 107 1.93 -0.05 16.80
C ASN A 107 3.46 -0.14 16.83
N ASN A 108 3.98 -0.30 18.04
CA ASN A 108 5.41 -0.41 18.31
C ASN A 108 5.94 -1.85 18.34
N GLU A 109 5.09 -2.84 18.07
CA GLU A 109 5.48 -4.25 18.05
C GLU A 109 6.59 -4.50 17.02
N THR A 110 7.57 -5.31 17.39
CA THR A 110 8.72 -5.69 16.55
C THR A 110 8.60 -7.11 16.00
N ALA A 111 7.79 -7.94 16.64
CA ALA A 111 7.47 -9.28 16.18
C ALA A 111 6.25 -9.23 15.24
N TYR A 112 6.39 -9.76 14.03
CA TYR A 112 5.36 -9.66 12.97
C TYR A 112 3.99 -10.19 13.38
N MET A 113 3.93 -11.29 14.13
CA MET A 113 2.65 -11.82 14.63
C MET A 113 1.99 -10.85 15.61
N LYS A 114 2.75 -10.29 16.55
CA LYS A 114 2.21 -9.31 17.53
C LYS A 114 1.80 -8.02 16.83
N TYR A 115 2.60 -7.56 15.88
CA TYR A 115 2.29 -6.39 15.06
C TYR A 115 0.96 -6.57 14.33
N TYR A 116 0.79 -7.71 13.63
CA TYR A 116 -0.44 -8.01 12.91
C TYR A 116 -1.63 -8.14 13.87
N GLN A 117 -1.48 -8.85 14.99
CA GLN A 117 -2.54 -8.99 15.99
C GLN A 117 -2.98 -7.64 16.56
N ARG A 118 -2.03 -6.73 16.84
CA ARG A 118 -2.35 -5.39 17.32
C ARG A 118 -3.09 -4.56 16.27
N LEU A 119 -2.62 -4.59 15.02
CA LEU A 119 -3.31 -3.92 13.92
C LEU A 119 -4.74 -4.46 13.75
N MET A 120 -4.92 -5.78 13.77
CA MET A 120 -6.24 -6.41 13.69
C MET A 120 -7.15 -6.05 14.88
N PHE A 121 -6.57 -5.93 16.08
CA PHE A 121 -7.31 -5.48 17.25
C PHE A 121 -7.82 -4.04 17.06
N ASP A 122 -6.98 -3.14 16.59
CA ASP A 122 -7.36 -1.73 16.34
C ASP A 122 -8.40 -1.60 15.23
N LEU A 123 -8.32 -2.45 14.19
CA LEU A 123 -9.32 -2.55 13.13
C LEU A 123 -10.68 -3.01 13.66
N LYS A 124 -10.71 -4.12 14.43
CA LYS A 124 -11.95 -4.69 15.00
C LYS A 124 -12.69 -3.73 15.94
N HIS A 125 -11.95 -2.85 16.62
CA HIS A 125 -12.53 -1.86 17.52
C HIS A 125 -12.73 -0.51 16.84
N GLU A 126 -12.57 -0.44 15.51
CA GLU A 126 -12.81 0.75 14.69
C GLU A 126 -12.14 2.02 15.25
N ARG A 127 -10.93 1.90 15.81
CA ARG A 127 -10.27 3.00 16.54
C ARG A 127 -9.88 4.19 15.66
N ASN A 128 -10.03 4.06 14.35
CA ASN A 128 -9.76 5.11 13.36
C ASN A 128 -10.79 5.03 12.23
N THR A 129 -11.09 6.17 11.61
CA THR A 129 -11.99 6.31 10.45
C THR A 129 -11.59 5.39 9.27
N MET A 130 -10.31 5.09 9.12
CA MET A 130 -9.75 4.16 8.13
C MET A 130 -10.08 2.69 8.41
N CYS A 131 -10.31 2.32 9.67
CA CYS A 131 -10.54 0.92 10.05
C CYS A 131 -11.73 0.33 9.30
N LYS A 132 -12.83 1.09 9.18
CA LYS A 132 -14.02 0.68 8.42
C LYS A 132 -13.73 0.42 6.95
N ARG A 133 -12.95 1.32 6.33
CA ARG A 133 -12.54 1.19 4.94
C ARG A 133 -11.70 -0.06 4.72
N ILE A 134 -10.74 -0.32 5.62
CA ILE A 134 -9.89 -1.52 5.56
C ILE A 134 -10.73 -2.78 5.80
N LEU A 135 -11.59 -2.79 6.80
CA LEU A 135 -12.48 -3.93 7.09
C LEU A 135 -13.38 -4.26 5.89
N SER A 136 -13.94 -3.25 5.24
CA SER A 136 -14.81 -3.42 4.08
C SER A 136 -14.04 -3.86 2.84
N GLU A 137 -12.98 -3.14 2.46
CA GLU A 137 -12.27 -3.36 1.20
C GLU A 137 -11.32 -4.57 1.25
N VAL A 138 -10.76 -4.92 2.41
CA VAL A 138 -9.77 -6.02 2.55
C VAL A 138 -10.39 -7.30 3.12
N TYR A 139 -11.39 -7.18 3.99
CA TYR A 139 -11.98 -8.32 4.70
C TYR A 139 -13.45 -8.56 4.38
N GLY A 140 -14.10 -7.71 3.58
CA GLY A 140 -15.51 -7.84 3.21
C GLY A 140 -16.48 -7.71 4.38
N LYS A 141 -16.09 -6.97 5.43
CA LYS A 141 -16.88 -6.79 6.66
C LYS A 141 -17.56 -5.43 6.75
#